data_AF-A0A1H7EWI1-F1
#
_entry.id   AF-A0A1H7EWI1-F1
#
_cell.length_a   1.000
_cell.length_b   1.000
_cell.length_c   1.000
_cell.angle_alpha   90.00
_cell.angle_beta   90.00
_cell.angle_gamma   90.00
#
_symmetry.space_group_name_H-M   'P 1'
#
loop_
_entity.id
_entity.type
_entity.pdbx_description
1 polymer ?
#
loop_
_entity_poly.entity_id
_entity_poly.type
_entity_poly.pdbx_seq_one_letter_code
_entity_poly.pdbx_strand_id
1 'polypeptide(L)' 'MPSWFVYSDGDGDKNIPPAAQAFMAERARSVKTVVVKGASHVVMTSRPDMVAKLIAEAASR' A
#
# COMPACT_ATOMS: atom_id res chain seq x y z
N MET A 1 17.57 1.05 0.54
CA MET A 1 16.93 -0.23 0.90
C MET A 1 15.71 -0.42 0.00
N PRO A 2 15.39 -1.62 -0.49
CA PRO A 2 14.17 -1.84 -1.28
C PRO A 2 12.93 -1.51 -0.45
N SER A 3 11.90 -0.95 -1.10
CA SER A 3 10.64 -0.56 -0.45
C SER A 3 9.43 -1.08 -1.22
N TRP A 4 8.34 -1.33 -0.50
CA TRP A 4 7.05 -1.76 -1.04
C TRP A 4 5.96 -0.91 -0.39
N PHE A 5 4.92 -0.61 -1.16
CA PHE A 5 3.82 0.25 -0.72
C PHE A 5 2.49 -0.46 -0.88
N VAL A 6 1.59 -0.30 0.09
CA VAL A 6 0.20 -0.76 0.03
C VAL A 6 -0.71 0.28 0.67
N TYR A 7 -1.71 0.76 -0.06
CA TYR A 7 -2.61 1.83 0.41
C TYR A 7 -3.98 1.79 -0.26
N SER A 8 -4.96 2.55 0.25
CA SER A 8 -6.31 2.60 -0.32
C SER A 8 -6.40 3.42 -1.60
N ASP A 9 -7.34 3.10 -2.48
CA ASP A 9 -7.63 3.85 -3.72
C ASP A 9 -8.29 5.23 -3.55
N GLY A 10 -8.64 5.65 -2.33
CA GLY A 10 -9.35 6.92 -2.09
C GLY A 10 -10.28 6.86 -0.90
N ASP A 11 -11.58 6.73 -1.15
CA ASP A 11 -12.67 6.96 -0.18
C ASP A 11 -12.60 6.13 1.11
N GLY A 12 -11.86 5.02 1.12
CA GLY A 12 -11.65 4.21 2.29
C GLY A 12 -10.59 4.77 3.26
N ASP A 13 -9.55 5.45 2.77
CA ASP A 13 -8.58 6.17 3.60
C ASP A 13 -8.97 7.66 3.67
N LYS A 14 -9.59 8.04 4.79
CA LYS A 14 -10.03 9.41 5.05
C LYS A 14 -8.94 10.31 5.64
N ASN A 15 -7.75 9.76 5.88
CA ASN A 15 -6.66 10.47 6.55
C ASN A 15 -5.58 10.88 5.56
N ILE A 16 -5.23 10.00 4.61
CA ILE A 16 -4.16 10.24 3.64
C ILE A 16 -4.69 10.08 2.21
N PRO A 17 -4.66 11.13 1.38
CA PRO A 17 -5.08 11.04 -0.01
C PRO A 17 -4.25 10.02 -0.82
N PRO A 18 -4.88 9.24 -1.72
CA PRO A 18 -4.18 8.24 -2.54
C PRO A 18 -3.08 8.86 -3.41
N ALA A 19 -3.28 10.09 -3.90
CA ALA A 19 -2.27 10.80 -4.68
C ALA A 19 -0.99 11.09 -3.87
N ALA A 20 -1.12 11.40 -2.57
CA ALA A 20 0.03 11.63 -1.70
C ALA A 20 0.81 10.32 -1.45
N GLN A 21 0.10 9.21 -1.27
CA GLN A 21 0.71 7.88 -1.13
C GLN A 21 1.42 7.45 -2.43
N ALA A 22 0.79 7.69 -3.58
CA ALA A 22 1.38 7.44 -4.90
C ALA A 22 2.68 8.22 -5.10
N PHE A 23 2.66 9.52 -4.79
CA PHE A 23 3.85 10.37 -4.85
C PHE A 23 4.98 9.84 -3.96
N MET A 24 4.67 9.42 -2.74
CA MET A 24 5.68 8.88 -1.82
C MET A 24 6.25 7.55 -2.31
N ALA A 25 5.42 6.68 -2.90
CA ALA A 25 5.86 5.42 -3.48
C ALA A 25 6.81 5.65 -4.68
N GLU A 26 6.50 6.61 -5.55
CA GLU A 26 7.37 7.01 -6.66
C GLU A 26 8.69 7.60 -6.16
N ARG A 27 8.62 8.57 -5.23
CA ARG A 27 9.80 9.19 -4.62
C ARG A 27 10.72 8.16 -3.98
N ALA A 28 10.17 7.13 -3.35
CA ALA A 28 10.91 6.04 -2.71
C ALA A 28 11.46 5.00 -3.70
N ARG A 29 11.16 5.12 -4.99
CA ARG A 29 11.43 4.12 -6.03
C ARG A 29 10.95 2.73 -5.59
N SER A 30 9.69 2.69 -5.15
CA SER A 30 9.03 1.47 -4.68
C SER A 30 9.21 0.35 -5.69
N VAL A 31 9.61 -0.82 -5.19
CA VAL A 31 9.74 -2.06 -5.96
C VAL A 31 8.38 -2.49 -6.47
N LYS A 32 7.36 -2.34 -5.64
CA LYS A 32 5.97 -2.63 -5.98
C LYS A 32 5.02 -1.83 -5.11
N THR A 33 4.00 -1.30 -5.76
CA THR A 33 2.94 -0.52 -5.14
C THR A 33 1.61 -1.20 -5.40
N VAL A 34 0.85 -1.49 -4.34
CA VAL A 34 -0.46 -2.12 -4.40
C VAL A 34 -1.51 -1.14 -3.92
N VAL A 35 -2.43 -0.78 -4.81
CA VAL A 35 -3.58 0.07 -4.48
C VAL A 35 -4.78 -0.84 -4.22
N VAL A 36 -5.38 -0.72 -3.04
CA VAL A 36 -6.43 -1.62 -2.57
C VAL A 36 -7.76 -0.89 -2.54
N LYS A 37 -8.69 -1.33 -3.40
CA LYS A 37 -10.02 -0.74 -3.49
C LYS A 37 -10.80 -0.87 -2.19
N GLY A 38 -11.30 0.26 -1.68
CA GLY A 38 -12.16 0.34 -0.50
C GLY A 38 -11.49 -0.07 0.82
N ALA A 39 -10.15 -0.08 0.88
CA ALA A 39 -9.43 -0.33 2.12
C ALA A 39 -9.55 0.85 3.08
N SER A 40 -9.57 0.62 4.39
CA SER A 40 -9.49 1.73 5.34
C SER A 40 -8.07 2.32 5.38
N HIS A 41 -7.89 3.42 6.12
CA HIS A 41 -6.56 3.92 6.49
C HIS A 41 -5.67 2.82 7.12
N VAL A 42 -6.27 1.93 7.92
CA VAL A 42 -5.58 0.79 8.54
C VAL A 42 -5.67 -0.43 7.62
N VAL A 43 -4.92 -0.40 6.52
CA VAL A 43 -5.04 -1.39 5.43
C VAL A 43 -4.82 -2.82 5.93
N MET A 44 -3.87 -3.04 6.86
CA MET A 44 -3.60 -4.38 7.41
C MET A 44 -4.76 -4.95 8.22
N THR A 45 -5.70 -4.13 8.69
CA THR A 45 -6.90 -4.59 9.39
C THR A 45 -8.06 -4.78 8.42
N SER A 46 -8.28 -3.84 7.49
CA SER A 46 -9.41 -3.93 6.55
C SER A 46 -9.19 -4.93 5.41
N ARG A 47 -7.93 -5.17 5.01
CA ARG A 47 -7.50 -6.01 3.88
C ARG A 47 -6.22 -6.79 4.23
N PRO A 48 -6.26 -7.62 5.29
CA PRO A 48 -5.07 -8.32 5.81
C PRO A 48 -4.45 -9.28 4.78
N ASP A 49 -5.28 -9.90 3.94
CA ASP A 49 -4.90 -10.82 2.87
C ASP A 49 -3.92 -10.18 1.88
N MET A 50 -4.25 -8.96 1.44
CA MET A 50 -3.46 -8.20 0.47
C MET A 50 -2.10 -7.79 1.06
N VAL A 51 -2.09 -7.38 2.33
CA VAL A 51 -0.86 -6.98 3.02
C VAL A 51 0.05 -8.18 3.26
N ALA A 52 -0.49 -9.28 3.78
CA ALA A 52 0.28 -10.51 4.02
C ALA A 52 0.91 -11.05 2.73
N LYS A 53 0.15 -11.05 1.62
CA LYS A 53 0.66 -11.45 0.31
C LYS A 53 1.82 -10.58 -0.16
N LEU A 54 1.71 -9.26 -0.01
CA LEU A 54 2.78 -8.34 -0.41
C LEU A 54 4.05 -8.54 0.42
N ILE A 55 3.91 -8.79 1.73
CA ILE A 55 5.04 -9.08 2.62
C ILE A 55 5.72 -10.39 2.21
N ALA A 56 4.96 -11.46 1.97
CA ALA A 56 5.52 -12.74 1.54
C ALA A 56 6.26 -12.63 0.19
N GLU A 57 5.72 -11.85 -0.75
CA GLU A 57 6.37 -11.55 -2.02
C GLU A 57 7.66 -10.75 -1.84
N ALA A 58 7.64 -9.72 -0.99
CA ALA A 58 8.81 -8.91 -0.68
C ALA A 58 9.93 -9.72 0.00
N ALA A 59 9.58 -10.66 0.88
CA ALA A 59 10.53 -11.52 1.59
C ALA A 59 11.14 -12.63 0.71
N SER A 60 10.51 -12.95 -0.41
CA SER A 60 11.00 -13.99 -1.36
C SER A 60 11.92 -13.42 -2.43
N ARG A 61 12.33 -12.14 -2.30
CA ARG A 61 13.15 -11.41 -3.27
C ARG A 61 14.62 -11.41 -2.90
#